data_AF-A0A533X084-F1
#
_entry.id   AF-A0A533X084-F1
#
_cell.length_a   1.000
_cell.length_b   1.000
_cell.length_c   1.000
_cell.angle_alpha   90.00
_cell.angle_beta   90.00
_cell.angle_gamma   90.00
#
_symmetry.space_group_name_H-M   'P 1'
#
loop_
_entity.id
_entity.type
_entity.pdbx_description
1 polymer ?
#
loop_
_entity_poly.entity_id
_entity_poly.type
_entity_poly.pdbx_seq_one_letter_code
_entity_poly.pdbx_strand_id
1 'polypeptide(L)'
;MKVSVLRIGHRLERDDRVTTHAALVARVFGADRIYMTGIDQSVSDTVSGVVKRWGGEFEVEVIQDWKALVKAWKKEGAKVAHLTMYGINIDNS
;
A
#
# COMPACT_ATOMS: atom_id res chain seq x y z
N MET A 1 7.07 -5.90 -14.35
CA MET A 1 6.52 -6.63 -13.19
C MET A 1 5.68 -5.64 -12.41
N LYS A 2 4.41 -5.97 -12.10
CA LYS A 2 3.56 -5.06 -11.30
C LYS A 2 3.69 -5.38 -9.82
N VAL A 3 3.84 -4.36 -8.98
CA VAL A 3 3.98 -4.46 -7.53
C VAL A 3 2.97 -3.54 -6.89
N SER A 4 2.17 -4.06 -5.97
CA SER A 4 1.32 -3.24 -5.12
C SER A 4 1.59 -3.49 -3.66
N VAL A 5 1.40 -2.43 -2.86
CA VAL A 5 1.58 -2.46 -1.41
C VAL A 5 0.21 -2.49 -0.76
N LEU A 6 0.03 -3.32 0.26
CA LEU A 6 -1.18 -3.34 1.08
C LEU A 6 -0.83 -2.85 2.49
N ARG A 7 -1.35 -1.68 2.87
CA ARG A 7 -1.18 -1.14 4.22
C ARG A 7 -2.37 -1.55 5.10
N ILE A 8 -2.12 -2.48 6.01
CA ILE A 8 -3.07 -2.95 7.02
C ILE A 8 -2.90 -2.25 8.37
N GLY A 9 -3.98 -2.17 9.15
CA GLY A 9 -3.93 -1.81 10.57
C GLY A 9 -3.80 -0.31 10.87
N HIS A 10 -4.22 0.55 9.96
CA HIS A 10 -4.31 1.99 10.19
C HIS A 10 -5.36 2.30 11.26
N ARG A 11 -5.01 3.15 12.22
CA ARG A 11 -5.93 3.73 13.20
C ARG A 11 -6.20 5.19 12.82
N LEU A 12 -7.48 5.51 12.54
CA LEU A 12 -7.93 6.88 12.27
C LEU A 12 -7.41 7.86 13.33
N GLU A 13 -7.03 9.06 12.90
CA GLU A 13 -6.48 10.18 13.69
C GLU A 13 -5.05 10.00 14.25
N ARG A 14 -4.51 8.77 14.30
CA ARG A 14 -3.16 8.53 14.86
C ARG A 14 -2.09 8.28 13.80
N ASP A 15 -2.46 7.66 12.69
CA ASP A 15 -1.50 7.08 11.76
C ASP A 15 -1.35 7.84 10.43
N ASP A 16 -1.94 9.03 10.28
CA ASP A 16 -1.97 9.79 9.01
C ASP A 16 -0.58 10.08 8.46
N ARG A 17 0.35 10.53 9.32
CA ARG A 17 1.73 10.82 8.93
C ARG A 17 2.48 9.56 8.49
N VAL A 18 2.36 8.47 9.25
CA VAL A 18 3.05 7.20 8.96
C VAL A 18 2.50 6.59 7.68
N THR A 19 1.20 6.67 7.48
CA THR A 19 0.50 6.14 6.30
C THR A 19 0.86 6.93 5.05
N THR A 20 0.90 8.26 5.14
CA THR A 20 1.39 9.13 4.05
C THR A 20 2.83 8.79 3.71
N HIS A 21 3.70 8.60 4.70
CA HIS A 21 5.10 8.24 4.45
C HIS A 21 5.22 6.88 3.75
N ALA A 22 4.47 5.87 4.19
CA ALA A 22 4.43 4.56 3.55
C ALA A 22 3.99 4.65 2.08
N ALA A 23 3.02 5.49 1.77
CA ALA A 23 2.56 5.72 0.39
C ALA A 23 3.62 6.36 -0.49
N LEU A 24 4.28 7.41 0.02
CA LEU A 24 5.35 8.10 -0.72
C LEU A 24 6.56 7.19 -0.93
N VAL A 25 6.93 6.39 0.07
CA VAL A 25 7.98 5.37 -0.06
C VAL A 25 7.59 4.34 -1.11
N ALA A 26 6.38 3.78 -1.06
CA ALA A 26 5.92 2.82 -2.07
C ALA A 26 6.07 3.38 -3.51
N ARG A 27 5.68 4.65 -3.71
CA ARG A 27 5.86 5.34 -4.99
C ARG A 27 7.34 5.43 -5.41
N VAL A 28 8.22 5.90 -4.53
CA VAL A 28 9.65 6.08 -4.84
C VAL A 28 10.34 4.76 -5.16
N PHE A 29 9.94 3.68 -4.51
CA PHE A 29 10.45 2.33 -4.75
C PHE A 29 9.81 1.62 -5.95
N GLY A 30 8.95 2.30 -6.72
CA GLY A 30 8.42 1.80 -7.99
C GLY A 30 7.20 0.88 -7.89
N ALA A 31 6.44 0.94 -6.79
CA ALA A 31 5.13 0.29 -6.74
C ALA A 31 4.14 1.01 -7.69
N ASP A 32 3.23 0.27 -8.28
CA ASP A 32 2.16 0.81 -9.15
C ASP A 32 0.98 1.33 -8.31
N ARG A 33 0.69 0.66 -7.20
CA ARG A 33 -0.50 0.96 -6.38
C ARG A 33 -0.27 0.68 -4.91
N ILE A 34 -0.92 1.45 -4.06
CA ILE A 34 -1.07 1.15 -2.64
C ILE A 34 -2.53 1.01 -2.25
N TYR A 35 -2.86 -0.09 -1.58
CA TYR A 35 -4.15 -0.36 -0.98
C TYR A 35 -4.13 0.00 0.50
N MET A 36 -5.15 0.69 0.98
CA MET A 36 -5.27 1.08 2.38
C MET A 36 -6.67 0.85 2.91
N THR A 37 -6.78 0.53 4.21
CA THR A 37 -8.06 0.35 4.89
C THR A 37 -8.26 1.42 5.95
N GLY A 38 -9.45 2.05 5.97
CA GLY A 38 -9.85 2.94 7.06
C GLY A 38 -9.02 4.21 7.21
N ILE A 39 -8.53 4.77 6.10
CA ILE A 39 -7.76 6.02 6.10
C ILE A 39 -8.67 7.25 5.99
N ASP A 40 -8.19 8.39 6.47
CA ASP A 40 -8.78 9.69 6.17
C ASP A 40 -8.57 10.07 4.69
N GLN A 41 -9.55 10.73 4.09
CA GLN A 41 -9.53 11.19 2.70
C GLN A 41 -8.32 12.11 2.42
N SER A 42 -7.90 12.90 3.42
CA SER A 42 -6.74 13.82 3.34
C SER A 42 -5.43 13.12 2.97
N VAL A 43 -5.23 11.86 3.37
CA VAL A 43 -4.05 11.07 3.02
C VAL A 43 -4.07 10.76 1.52
N SER A 44 -5.22 10.31 0.99
CA SER A 44 -5.39 10.03 -0.44
C SER A 44 -5.19 11.29 -1.28
N ASP A 45 -5.76 12.42 -0.84
CA ASP A 45 -5.66 13.70 -1.54
C ASP A 45 -4.21 14.22 -1.57
N THR A 46 -3.49 14.06 -0.45
CA THR A 46 -2.07 14.44 -0.35
C THR A 46 -1.23 13.66 -1.35
N VAL A 47 -1.38 12.34 -1.36
CA VAL A 47 -0.60 11.46 -2.25
C VAL A 47 -0.97 11.71 -3.71
N SER A 48 -2.26 11.83 -4.02
CA SER A 48 -2.74 12.18 -5.37
C SER A 48 -2.20 13.53 -5.84
N GLY A 49 -2.14 14.52 -4.94
CA GLY A 49 -1.52 15.81 -5.20
C GLY A 49 -0.01 15.73 -5.45
N VAL A 50 0.70 14.80 -4.82
CA VAL A 50 2.13 14.54 -5.12
C VAL A 50 2.26 13.90 -6.50
N VAL A 51 1.47 12.88 -6.81
CA VAL A 51 1.48 12.22 -8.13
C VAL A 51 1.19 13.22 -9.25
N LYS A 52 0.19 14.09 -9.06
CA LYS A 52 -0.15 15.14 -10.05
C LYS A 52 0.98 16.15 -10.29
N ARG A 53 1.74 16.51 -9.25
CA ARG A 53 2.84 17.49 -9.36
C ARG A 53 4.12 16.90 -9.94
N TRP A 54 4.44 15.67 -9.56
CA TRP A 54 5.71 15.02 -9.90
C TRP A 54 5.60 14.00 -11.04
N GLY A 55 4.38 13.72 -11.51
CA GLY A 55 4.09 12.69 -12.51
C GLY A 55 4.21 11.26 -11.97
N GLY A 56 3.92 10.30 -12.85
CA GLY A 56 3.97 8.85 -12.58
C GLY A 56 2.60 8.19 -12.48
N GLU A 57 2.58 6.86 -12.60
CA GLU A 57 1.37 6.03 -12.61
C GLU A 57 1.10 5.39 -11.23
N PHE A 58 1.29 6.15 -10.14
CA PHE A 58 1.05 5.64 -8.79
C PHE A 58 -0.39 5.92 -8.33
N GLU A 59 -1.09 4.86 -7.92
CA GLU A 59 -2.49 4.96 -7.50
C GLU A 59 -2.68 4.62 -6.01
N VAL A 60 -3.59 5.34 -5.36
CA VAL A 60 -4.02 5.05 -3.99
C VAL A 60 -5.45 4.54 -4.03
N GLU A 61 -5.67 3.35 -3.51
CA GLU A 61 -6.99 2.72 -3.47
C GLU A 61 -7.40 2.45 -2.02
N VAL A 62 -8.53 3.04 -1.61
CA VAL A 62 -9.11 2.82 -0.29
C VAL A 62 -10.10 1.67 -0.37
N ILE A 63 -9.79 0.59 0.36
CA ILE A 63 -10.59 -0.63 0.39
C ILE A 63 -11.16 -0.88 1.78
N GLN A 64 -12.27 -1.61 1.86
CA GLN A 64 -12.89 -1.98 3.13
C GLN A 64 -12.41 -3.34 3.65
N ASP A 65 -12.24 -4.33 2.76
CA ASP A 65 -11.83 -5.69 3.12
C ASP A 65 -10.51 -6.10 2.45
N TRP A 66 -9.42 -5.93 3.20
CA TRP A 66 -8.10 -6.37 2.76
C TRP A 66 -7.96 -7.90 2.66
N LYS A 67 -8.75 -8.67 3.43
CA LYS A 67 -8.69 -10.14 3.37
C LYS A 67 -9.27 -10.64 2.06
N ALA A 68 -10.35 -10.01 1.57
CA ALA A 68 -10.92 -10.31 0.27
C ALA A 68 -9.92 -10.05 -0.86
N LEU A 69 -9.22 -8.90 -0.84
CA LEU A 69 -8.18 -8.57 -1.81
C LEU A 69 -7.08 -9.65 -1.85
N VAL A 70 -6.51 -10.00 -0.69
CA VAL A 70 -5.44 -11.02 -0.61
C VAL A 70 -5.93 -12.38 -1.11
N LYS A 71 -7.16 -12.77 -0.81
CA LYS A 71 -7.75 -14.02 -1.32
C LYS A 71 -7.92 -14.01 -2.83
N ALA A 72 -8.38 -12.90 -3.41
CA ALA A 72 -8.53 -12.76 -4.86
C ALA A 72 -7.17 -12.88 -5.56
N TRP A 73 -6.17 -12.15 -5.07
CA TRP A 73 -4.81 -12.20 -5.61
C TRP A 73 -4.20 -13.60 -5.57
N LYS A 74 -4.35 -14.32 -4.46
CA LYS A 74 -3.90 -15.71 -4.36
C LYS A 74 -4.61 -16.63 -5.35
N LYS A 75 -5.91 -16.43 -5.59
CA LYS A 75 -6.67 -17.23 -6.59
C LYS A 75 -6.21 -16.96 -8.01
N GLU A 76 -5.80 -15.72 -8.30
CA GLU A 76 -5.26 -15.31 -9.60
C GLU A 76 -3.78 -15.75 -9.80
N GLY A 77 -3.18 -16.43 -8.82
CA GLY A 77 -1.81 -16.90 -8.89
C GLY A 77 -0.77 -15.81 -8.58
N ALA A 78 -1.19 -14.66 -8.05
CA ALA A 78 -0.27 -13.61 -7.63
C ALA A 78 0.50 -14.02 -6.36
N LYS A 79 1.76 -13.59 -6.28
CA LYS A 79 2.59 -13.79 -5.08
C LYS A 79 2.24 -12.74 -4.03
N VAL A 80 1.95 -13.19 -2.81
CA VAL A 80 1.66 -12.31 -1.67
C VAL A 80 2.76 -12.47 -0.63
N ALA A 81 3.55 -11.41 -0.44
CA ALA A 81 4.59 -11.34 0.59
C ALA A 81 4.09 -10.54 1.80
N HIS A 82 4.03 -11.16 2.97
CA HIS A 82 3.67 -10.48 4.22
C HIS A 82 4.94 -10.08 4.97
N LEU A 83 5.22 -8.78 5.03
CA LEU A 83 6.38 -8.24 5.71
C LEU A 83 6.15 -8.28 7.23
N THR A 84 6.90 -9.14 7.92
CA THR A 84 6.81 -9.31 9.38
C THR A 84 8.18 -9.68 9.95
N MET A 85 8.48 -9.21 11.16
CA MET A 85 9.72 -9.53 11.86
C MET A 85 9.84 -11.02 12.22
N TYR A 86 8.73 -11.75 12.21
CA TYR A 86 8.67 -13.18 12.53
C TYR A 86 8.78 -14.09 11.28
N GLY A 87 9.02 -13.49 10.11
CA GLY A 87 9.08 -14.20 8.82
C GLY A 87 10.47 -14.78 8.52
N ILE A 88 10.60 -15.32 7.31
CA ILE A 88 11.89 -15.71 6.75
C ILE A 88 12.67 -14.42 6.41
N ASN A 89 13.97 -14.41 6.68
CA ASN A 89 14.83 -13.29 6.28
C ASN A 89 14.81 -13.14 4.75
N ILE A 90 14.75 -11.91 4.26
CA ILE A 90 14.66 -11.62 2.82
C ILE A 90 15.84 -12.18 2.01
N ASP A 91 17.03 -12.22 2.58
CA ASP A 91 18.22 -12.76 1.94
C ASP A 91 18.17 -14.29 1.80
N ASN A 92 17.29 -14.94 2.57
CA ASN A 92 17.04 -16.38 2.56
C ASN A 92 15.72 -16.76 1.86
N SER A 93 15.02 -15.80 1.23
CA SER A 93 13.68 -15.97 0.66
C SER A 93 13.65 -16.24 -0.84
#